data_AF-A0A857DDW5-F1
#
_entry.id   AF-A0A857DDW5-F1
#
_cell.length_a   1.000
_cell.length_b   1.000
_cell.length_c   1.000
_cell.angle_alpha   90.00
_cell.angle_beta   90.00
_cell.angle_gamma   90.00
#
_symmetry.space_group_name_H-M   'P 1'
#
loop_
_entity.id
_entity.type
_entity.pdbx_description
1 polymer ?
#
loop_
_entity_poly.entity_id
_entity_poly.type
_entity_poly.pdbx_seq_one_letter_code
_entity_poly.pdbx_strand_id
1 'polypeptide(L)'
;MNWLNVSFDSNQNYVVLEQAVNNALDIALKNYNMVRVVSNKVYFDENHSNVQIITQIKIKNKYQDKCFNLIKELSQELEEAIKRLIDKKPDNVEIVLKGFY
;
A
#
# COMPACT_ATOMS: atom_id res chain seq x y z
N MET A 1 -3.56 16.95 -8.80
CA MET A 1 -4.30 15.67 -8.69
C MET A 1 -3.37 14.61 -9.24
N ASN A 2 -3.01 13.58 -8.48
CA ASN A 2 -2.12 12.52 -8.98
C ASN A 2 -2.96 11.33 -9.50
N TRP A 3 -2.41 10.62 -10.48
CA TRP A 3 -3.06 9.49 -11.13
C TRP A 3 -2.05 8.49 -11.68
N LEU A 4 -2.54 7.30 -12.04
CA LEU A 4 -1.84 6.28 -12.81
C LEU A 4 -2.55 6.04 -14.13
N ASN A 5 -1.75 5.88 -15.18
CA ASN A 5 -2.16 5.30 -16.44
C ASN A 5 -1.89 3.80 -16.36
N VAL A 6 -2.95 3.01 -16.37
CA VAL A 6 -2.83 1.55 -16.37
C VAL A 6 -3.26 1.02 -17.72
N SER A 7 -2.34 0.31 -18.37
CA SER A 7 -2.62 -0.32 -19.65
C SER A 7 -3.52 -1.53 -19.49
N PHE A 8 -4.55 -1.59 -20.32
CA PHE A 8 -5.53 -2.67 -20.39
C PHE A 8 -5.66 -3.09 -21.85
N ASP A 9 -5.28 -4.33 -22.16
CA ASP A 9 -5.11 -4.81 -23.54
C ASP A 9 -4.21 -3.90 -24.41
N SER A 10 -4.11 -4.19 -25.71
CA SER A 10 -3.11 -3.55 -26.58
C SER A 10 -3.36 -2.06 -26.87
N ASN A 11 -4.54 -1.50 -26.56
CA ASN A 11 -4.92 -0.14 -27.00
C ASN A 11 -5.79 0.65 -25.99
N GLN A 12 -6.05 0.15 -24.78
CA GLN A 12 -6.84 0.88 -23.80
C GLN A 12 -5.97 1.23 -22.59
N ASN A 13 -6.15 2.45 -22.09
CA ASN A 13 -5.57 2.85 -20.81
C ASN A 13 -6.71 3.36 -19.94
N TYR A 14 -6.74 2.93 -18.69
CA TYR A 14 -7.62 3.52 -17.68
C TYR A 14 -6.81 4.34 -16.70
N VAL A 15 -7.49 5.34 -16.12
CA VAL A 15 -6.88 6.25 -15.16
C VAL A 15 -7.30 5.83 -13.76
N VAL A 16 -6.33 5.47 -12.93
CA VAL A 16 -6.54 5.22 -11.50
C VAL A 16 -6.14 6.47 -10.73
N LEU A 17 -7.10 7.08 -10.06
CA LEU A 17 -6.85 8.25 -9.21
C LEU A 17 -6.12 7.85 -7.93
N GLU A 18 -5.30 8.74 -7.38
CA GLU A 18 -4.65 8.56 -6.08
C GLU A 18 -5.63 8.15 -4.97
N GLN A 19 -6.86 8.67 -5.01
CA GLN A 19 -7.89 8.29 -4.06
C GLN A 19 -8.24 6.79 -4.12
N ALA A 20 -8.26 6.19 -5.31
CA ALA A 20 -8.51 4.75 -5.45
C ALA A 20 -7.36 3.92 -4.87
N VAL A 21 -6.11 4.39 -5.04
CA VAL A 21 -4.93 3.79 -4.40
C VAL A 21 -5.06 3.84 -2.88
N ASN A 22 -5.36 5.01 -2.32
CA ASN A 22 -5.55 5.17 -0.87
C ASN A 22 -6.69 4.29 -0.33
N ASN A 23 -7.81 4.22 -1.05
CA ASN A 23 -8.92 3.34 -0.67
C ASN A 23 -8.52 1.85 -0.67
N ALA A 24 -7.72 1.41 -1.65
CA ALA A 24 -7.22 0.03 -1.69
C ALA A 24 -6.32 -0.28 -0.50
N LEU A 25 -5.43 0.66 -0.13
CA LEU A 25 -4.58 0.54 1.05
C LEU A 25 -5.41 0.49 2.35
N ASP A 26 -6.41 1.35 2.49
CA ASP A 26 -7.26 1.39 3.67
C ASP A 26 -8.06 0.09 3.83
N ILE A 27 -8.57 -0.48 2.74
CA ILE A 27 -9.27 -1.77 2.75
C ILE A 27 -8.33 -2.89 3.18
N ALA A 28 -7.12 -2.94 2.62
CA ALA A 28 -6.10 -3.94 2.97
C ALA A 28 -5.74 -3.88 4.47
N LEU A 29 -5.59 -2.68 5.02
CA LEU A 29 -5.19 -2.46 6.42
C LEU A 29 -6.35 -2.65 7.42
N LYS A 30 -7.60 -2.56 6.97
CA LYS A 30 -8.79 -2.66 7.83
C LYS A 30 -8.88 -3.99 8.61
N ASN A 31 -8.31 -5.07 8.07
CA ASN A 31 -8.32 -6.38 8.70
C ASN A 31 -7.28 -6.54 9.82
N TYR A 32 -6.35 -5.60 9.95
CA TYR A 32 -5.23 -5.67 10.89
C TYR A 32 -5.52 -4.89 12.17
N ASN A 33 -6.43 -5.40 13.01
CA ASN A 33 -6.88 -4.75 14.26
C ASN A 33 -5.76 -4.51 15.31
N MET A 34 -4.60 -5.13 15.12
CA MET A 34 -3.40 -5.03 15.94
C MET A 34 -2.44 -3.93 15.47
N VAL A 35 -2.77 -3.29 14.35
CA VAL A 35 -1.98 -2.24 13.69
C VAL A 35 -2.76 -0.95 13.74
N ARG A 36 -2.07 0.14 14.07
CA ARG A 36 -2.57 1.50 13.92
C ARG A 36 -1.77 2.18 12.82
N VAL A 37 -2.44 2.57 11.75
CA VAL A 37 -1.86 3.40 10.68
C VAL A 37 -1.63 4.80 11.23
N VAL A 38 -0.41 5.30 11.11
CA VAL A 38 -0.03 6.68 11.45
C VAL A 38 -0.15 7.58 10.23
N SER A 39 0.36 7.11 9.09
CA SER A 39 0.22 7.77 7.79
C SER A 39 0.44 6.79 6.66
N ASN A 40 -0.21 7.05 5.53
CA ASN A 40 0.06 6.41 4.25
C ASN A 40 0.51 7.51 3.28
N LYS A 41 1.60 7.27 2.57
CA LYS A 41 2.08 8.14 1.49
C LYS A 41 2.20 7.33 0.22
N VAL A 42 1.69 7.88 -0.86
CA VAL A 42 1.76 7.31 -2.21
C VAL A 42 2.59 8.26 -3.06
N TYR A 43 3.60 7.72 -3.73
CA TYR A 43 4.41 8.44 -4.69
C TYR A 43 4.18 7.80 -6.06
N PHE A 44 4.03 8.64 -7.07
CA PHE A 44 3.84 8.22 -8.46
C PHE A 44 5.18 8.38 -9.17
N ASP A 45 5.53 7.44 -10.04
CA ASP A 45 6.70 7.59 -10.91
C ASP A 45 6.49 8.76 -11.90
N GLU A 46 7.57 9.22 -12.51
CA GLU A 46 7.54 10.36 -13.44
C GLU A 46 6.61 10.13 -14.65
N ASN A 47 6.43 8.87 -15.04
CA ASN A 47 5.59 8.47 -16.17
C ASN A 47 4.13 8.20 -15.78
N HIS A 48 3.78 8.32 -14.49
CA HIS A 48 2.47 7.96 -13.97
C HIS A 48 2.06 6.53 -14.35
N SER A 49 3.00 5.59 -14.42
CA SER A 49 2.78 4.19 -14.78
C SER A 49 2.83 3.24 -13.58
N ASN A 50 3.38 3.71 -12.44
CA ASN A 50 3.48 2.90 -11.23
C ASN A 50 3.54 3.75 -9.95
N VAL A 51 3.48 3.08 -8.80
CA VAL A 51 3.50 3.73 -7.48
C VAL A 51 4.53 3.12 -6.53
N GLN A 52 4.98 3.96 -5.61
CA GLN A 52 5.68 3.58 -4.40
C GLN A 52 4.83 3.94 -3.18
N ILE A 53 4.78 3.05 -2.20
CA ILE A 53 3.94 3.21 -1.01
C ILE A 53 4.82 3.21 0.23
N ILE A 54 4.62 4.20 1.09
CA ILE A 54 5.26 4.28 2.41
C ILE A 54 4.15 4.34 3.46
N THR A 55 4.02 3.27 4.23
CA THR A 55 3.02 3.12 5.28
C THR A 55 3.69 3.13 6.64
N GLN A 56 3.38 4.13 7.45
CA GLN A 56 3.89 4.26 8.81
C GLN A 56 2.90 3.67 9.79
N ILE A 57 3.35 2.77 10.65
CA ILE A 57 2.49 2.02 11.56
C ILE A 57 2.98 2.05 13.00
N LYS A 58 2.04 1.83 13.93
CA LYS A 58 2.31 1.36 15.29
C LYS A 58 1.65 0.02 15.52
N ILE A 59 2.24 -0.84 16.34
CA ILE A 59 1.73 -2.18 16.64
C ILE A 59 1.36 -2.25 18.13
N LYS A 60 0.26 -2.92 18.50
CA LYS A 60 -0.09 -3.06 19.93
C LYS A 60 1.03 -3.80 20.69
N ASN A 61 1.36 -3.35 21.89
CA ASN A 61 2.44 -3.90 22.74
C ASN A 61 2.37 -5.43 22.86
N LYS A 62 1.17 -6.01 23.01
CA LYS A 62 0.98 -7.46 23.15
C LYS A 62 1.38 -8.30 21.93
N TYR A 63 1.70 -7.68 20.79
CA TYR A 63 2.16 -8.37 19.57
C TYR A 63 3.62 -8.02 19.21
N GLN A 64 4.38 -7.41 20.12
CA GLN A 64 5.77 -7.02 19.88
C GLN A 64 6.63 -8.19 19.39
N ASP A 65 6.48 -9.38 19.97
CA ASP A 65 7.25 -10.58 19.57
C ASP A 65 6.91 -11.10 18.17
N LYS A 66 5.77 -10.67 17.62
CA LYS A 66 5.30 -11.04 16.27
C LYS A 66 5.53 -9.94 15.24
N CYS A 67 6.19 -8.85 15.63
CA CYS A 67 6.34 -7.64 14.83
C CYS A 67 6.92 -7.91 13.44
N PHE A 68 7.98 -8.73 13.34
CA PHE A 68 8.62 -9.05 12.07
C PHE A 68 7.66 -9.75 11.09
N ASN A 69 7.00 -10.82 11.54
CA ASN A 69 6.05 -11.56 10.70
C ASN A 69 4.87 -10.67 10.28
N LEU A 70 4.39 -9.84 11.19
CA LEU A 70 3.29 -8.93 10.92
C LEU A 70 3.67 -7.85 9.89
N ILE A 71 4.87 -7.27 9.97
CA ILE A 71 5.35 -6.33 8.96
C ILE A 71 5.48 -7.01 7.60
N LYS A 72 5.99 -8.24 7.57
CA LYS A 72 6.10 -9.02 6.34
C LYS A 72 4.72 -9.29 5.72
N GLU A 73 3.77 -9.78 6.50
CA GLU A 73 2.39 -10.02 6.06
C GLU A 73 1.74 -8.73 5.53
N LEU A 74 1.87 -7.62 6.26
CA LEU A 74 1.38 -6.31 5.83
C LEU A 74 1.98 -5.88 4.49
N SER A 75 3.30 -6.00 4.32
CA SER A 75 3.96 -5.60 3.07
C SER A 75 3.43 -6.39 1.88
N GLN A 76 3.18 -7.70 2.06
CA GLN A 76 2.62 -8.57 1.03
C GLN A 76 1.16 -8.23 0.73
N GLU A 77 0.36 -7.95 1.76
CA GLU A 77 -1.05 -7.58 1.56
C GLU A 77 -1.17 -6.24 0.82
N LEU A 78 -0.35 -5.24 1.15
CA LEU A 78 -0.33 -3.97 0.42
C LEU A 78 0.12 -4.13 -1.03
N GLU A 79 1.15 -4.95 -1.27
CA GLU A 79 1.62 -5.26 -2.64
C GLU A 79 0.50 -5.89 -3.47
N GLU A 80 -0.18 -6.91 -2.92
CA GLU A 80 -1.26 -7.61 -3.61
C GLU A 80 -2.51 -6.74 -3.79
N ALA A 81 -2.84 -5.87 -2.83
CA ALA A 81 -3.96 -4.93 -2.96
C ALA A 81 -3.76 -3.99 -4.15
N ILE A 82 -2.55 -3.49 -4.35
CA ILE A 82 -2.22 -2.59 -5.45
C ILE A 82 -2.12 -3.34 -6.76
N LYS A 83 -1.50 -4.53 -6.75
CA LYS A 83 -1.47 -5.40 -7.92
C LYS A 83 -2.87 -5.73 -8.43
N ARG A 84 -3.84 -5.96 -7.54
CA ARG A 84 -5.25 -6.15 -7.94
C ARG A 84 -5.88 -4.88 -8.56
N LEU A 85 -5.42 -3.70 -8.16
CA LEU A 85 -5.94 -2.42 -8.66
C LEU A 85 -5.35 -2.01 -10.01
N ILE A 86 -4.06 -2.28 -10.25
CA ILE A 86 -3.32 -1.80 -11.43
C ILE A 86 -2.71 -2.92 -12.30
N ASP A 87 -3.02 -4.18 -11.98
CA ASP A 87 -2.53 -5.39 -12.65
C ASP A 87 -0.98 -5.53 -12.72
N LYS A 88 -0.28 -4.83 -11.83
CA LYS A 88 1.19 -4.83 -11.75
C LYS A 88 1.62 -4.59 -10.30
N LYS A 89 2.75 -5.17 -9.90
CA LYS A 89 3.34 -4.86 -8.59
C LYS A 89 3.74 -3.38 -8.50
N PRO A 90 3.48 -2.72 -7.35
CA PRO A 90 4.08 -1.41 -7.07
C PRO A 90 5.61 -1.48 -7.17
N ASP A 91 6.24 -0.36 -7.51
CA ASP A 91 7.71 -0.29 -7.57
C ASP A 91 8.34 -0.53 -6.20
N ASN A 92 7.67 -0.08 -5.14
CA ASN A 92 8.13 -0.28 -3.77
C ASN A 92 6.96 -0.27 -2.77
N VAL A 93 7.08 -1.09 -1.73
CA VAL A 93 6.22 -1.05 -0.54
C VAL A 93 7.14 -1.00 0.69
N GLU A 94 7.11 0.13 1.38
CA GLU A 94 7.88 0.35 2.60
C GLU A 94 6.96 0.44 3.81
N ILE A 95 7.23 -0.40 4.81
CA ILE A 95 6.55 -0.36 6.11
C ILE A 95 7.50 0.23 7.15
N VAL A 96 7.15 1.40 7.69
CA VAL A 96 7.95 2.06 8.72
C VAL A 96 7.32 1.86 10.09
N LEU A 97 7.95 1.06 10.93
CA LEU A 97 7.54 0.90 12.33
C LEU A 97 7.90 2.17 13.13
N LYS A 98 6.88 2.86 13.64
CA LYS A 98 7.02 4.04 14.52
C LYS A 98 6.99 3.70 16.01
N GLY A 99 6.89 2.42 16.36
CA GLY A 99 6.92 1.91 17.72
C GLY A 99 5.66 1.13 18.09
N PHE A 100 5.50 0.89 19.40
CA PHE A 100 4.41 0.12 19.95
C PHE A 100 3.42 1.01 20.73
N TYR A 101 2.19 0.54 20.94
CA TYR A 101 1.15 1.26 21.68
C TYR A 101 0.27 0.36 22.55
#